data_AF-A0A7C1AJI2-F1
#
_entry.id   AF-A0A7C1AJI2-F1
#
_cell.length_a   1.000
_cell.length_b   1.000
_cell.length_c   1.000
_cell.angle_alpha   90.00
_cell.angle_beta   90.00
_cell.angle_gamma   90.00
#
_symmetry.space_group_name_H-M   'P 1'
#
loop_
_entity.id
_entity.type
_entity.pdbx_description
1 polymer ?
#
loop_
_entity_poly.entity_id
_entity_poly.type
_entity_poly.pdbx_seq_one_letter_code
_entity_poly.pdbx_strand_id
1 'polypeptide(L)' 'LGLPIVRTSPDHGTAYELAGSGKANPGSLIESLKLAAAMAARRMAPA' A
#
# COMPACT_ATOMS: atom_id res chain seq x y z
N LEU A 1 -8.24 -8.63 8.49
CA LEU A 1 -7.36 -8.22 9.63
C LEU A 1 -6.94 -9.46 10.39
N GLY A 2 -5.76 -9.49 11.03
CA GLY A 2 -5.32 -10.65 11.84
C GLY A 2 -3.87 -11.12 11.65
N LEU A 3 -3.08 -10.47 10.77
CA LEU A 3 -1.66 -10.79 10.62
C LEU A 3 -0.81 -10.13 11.72
N PRO A 4 0.31 -10.74 12.13
CA PRO A 4 1.21 -10.15 13.13
C PRO A 4 1.99 -8.95 12.59
N ILE A 5 2.03 -8.75 11.27
CA ILE A 5 2.68 -7.64 10.60
C ILE A 5 1.67 -6.62 10.07
N VAL A 6 2.11 -5.38 9.84
CA VAL A 6 1.33 -4.43 9.04
C VAL A 6 1.38 -4.90 7.59
N ARG A 7 0.21 -5.06 6.98
CA ARG A 7 0.07 -5.35 5.55
C ARG A 7 -1.02 -4.46 4.97
N THR A 8 -0.64 -3.68 3.97
CA THR A 8 -1.55 -2.94 3.09
C THR A 8 -1.39 -3.46 1.66
N SER A 9 -2.24 -3.01 0.75
CA SER A 9 -2.20 -3.38 -0.67
C SER A 9 -2.83 -2.27 -1.50
N PRO A 10 -2.43 -2.08 -2.76
CA PRO A 10 -3.27 -1.39 -3.74
C PRO A 10 -4.65 -2.05 -3.85
N ASP A 11 -5.63 -1.26 -4.25
CA ASP A 11 -7.04 -1.63 -4.45
C ASP A 11 -7.38 -2.11 -5.88
N HIS A 12 -6.36 -2.30 -6.73
CA HIS A 12 -6.52 -2.75 -8.11
C HIS A 12 -5.77 -4.07 -8.37
N GLY A 13 -6.10 -4.71 -9.50
CA GLY A 13 -5.44 -5.92 -10.01
C GLY A 13 -4.16 -5.62 -10.78
N THR A 14 -3.73 -6.57 -11.61
CA THR A 14 -2.44 -6.50 -12.33
C THR A 14 -2.42 -5.53 -13.50
N ALA A 15 -3.57 -5.23 -14.13
CA ALA A 15 -3.69 -4.33 -15.28
C ALA A 15 -2.63 -4.58 -16.36
N TYR A 16 -2.51 -5.84 -16.82
CA TYR A 16 -1.45 -6.27 -17.74
C TYR A 16 -1.43 -5.47 -19.05
N GLU A 17 -2.59 -5.01 -19.51
CA GLU A 17 -2.75 -4.12 -20.66
C GLU A 17 -2.06 -2.75 -20.50
N LEU A 18 -1.74 -2.33 -19.27
CA LEU A 18 -1.02 -1.09 -18.97
C LEU A 18 0.48 -1.30 -18.73
N ALA A 19 0.95 -2.55 -18.65
CA ALA A 19 2.35 -2.85 -18.35
C ALA A 19 3.28 -2.25 -19.42
N GLY A 20 4.31 -1.50 -18.98
CA GLY A 20 5.26 -0.83 -19.87
C GLY A 20 4.71 0.40 -20.62
N SER A 21 3.44 0.74 -20.46
CA SER A 21 2.81 1.85 -21.20
C SER A 21 3.07 3.25 -20.61
N GLY A 22 3.50 3.33 -19.34
CA GLY A 22 3.60 4.58 -18.59
C GLY A 22 2.25 5.21 -18.20
N LYS A 23 1.12 4.52 -18.42
CA LYS A 23 -0.24 5.05 -18.17
C LYS A 23 -0.87 4.57 -16.85
N ALA A 24 -0.22 3.67 -16.11
CA ALA A 24 -0.74 3.19 -14.84
C ALA A 24 -0.82 4.34 -13.83
N ASN A 25 -1.93 4.44 -13.11
CA ASN A 25 -2.09 5.40 -12.02
C ASN A 25 -1.47 4.81 -10.73
N PRO A 26 -0.40 5.41 -10.17
CA PRO A 26 0.25 4.88 -8.97
C PRO A 26 -0.45 5.24 -7.65
N GLY A 27 -1.53 6.04 -7.68
CA GLY A 27 -2.13 6.65 -6.50
C GLY A 27 -2.51 5.64 -5.41
N SER A 28 -3.15 4.54 -5.77
CA SER A 28 -3.56 3.50 -4.83
C SER A 28 -2.37 2.85 -4.11
N LEU A 29 -1.29 2.54 -4.84
CA LEU A 29 -0.06 2.02 -4.25
C LEU A 29 0.56 3.05 -3.29
N ILE A 30 0.63 4.32 -3.69
CA ILE A 30 1.16 5.40 -2.85
C ILE A 30 0.37 5.51 -1.53
N GLU A 31 -0.96 5.51 -1.58
CA GLU A 31 -1.79 5.57 -0.38
C GLU A 31 -1.64 4.31 0.49
N SER A 32 -1.52 3.14 -0.11
CA SER A 32 -1.26 1.90 0.62
C SER A 32 0.06 1.95 1.41
N LEU A 33 1.11 2.56 0.83
CA LEU A 33 2.41 2.73 1.49
C LEU A 33 2.35 3.76 2.62
N LYS A 34 1.69 4.91 2.39
CA LYS A 34 1.46 5.93 3.43
C LYS A 34 0.72 5.36 4.62
N LEU A 35 -0.33 4.59 4.37
CA LEU A 35 -1.09 3.91 5.42
C LEU A 35 -0.21 2.91 6.20
N ALA A 36 0.59 2.11 5.51
CA ALA A 36 1.51 1.18 6.17
C ALA A 36 2.50 1.92 7.07
N ALA A 37 3.09 3.02 6.60
CA ALA A 37 4.01 3.85 7.37
C ALA A 37 3.33 4.45 8.62
N ALA A 38 2.11 4.99 8.48
CA ALA A 38 1.36 5.54 9.60
C ALA A 38 1.01 4.47 10.65
N MET A 39 0.60 3.26 10.21
CA MET A 39 0.33 2.14 11.11
C MET A 39 1.60 1.64 11.82
N ALA A 40 2.73 1.60 11.11
CA ALA A 40 4.02 1.21 11.68
C ALA A 40 4.48 2.22 12.75
N ALA A 41 4.41 3.52 12.45
CA ALA A 41 4.74 4.58 13.41
C ALA A 41 3.90 4.48 14.69
N ARG A 42 2.59 4.20 14.55
CA ARG A 42 1.69 3.97 15.69
C ARG A 42 2.06 2.75 16.54
N ARG A 43 2.63 1.69 15.94
CA ARG A 43 3.09 0.51 16.70
C ARG A 43 4.39 0.79 17.48
N MET A 44 5.19 1.75 17.05
CA MET A 44 6.48 2.10 17.66
C MET A 44 6.35 3.20 18.73
N ALA A 45 5.24 3.93 18.76
CA ALA A 45 5.02 4.97 19.76
C ALA A 45 4.97 4.36 21.18
N PRO A 46 5.67 4.94 22.16
CA PRO A 46 5.52 4.55 23.55
C PRO A 46 4.07 4.80 24.03
N ALA A 47 3.63 3.98 24.98
CA ALA A 47 2.30 4.07 25.60
C ALA A 47 2.10 5.38 26.37
#